data_AF-A0A0C6P9V3-F1
#
_entry.id   AF-A0A0C6P9V3-F1
#
_cell.length_a   1.000
_cell.length_b   1.000
_cell.length_c   1.000
_cell.angle_alpha   90.00
_cell.angle_beta   90.00
_cell.angle_gamma   90.00
#
_symmetry.space_group_name_H-M   'P 1'
#
loop_
_entity.id
_entity.type
_entity.pdbx_description
1 polymer ?
#
loop_
_entity_poly.entity_id
_entity_poly.type
_entity_poly.pdbx_seq_one_letter_code
_entity_poly.pdbx_strand_id
1 'polypeptide(L)' 'MSGKFEGVRPASESSIEISFVYQGRICVRRLRMKPTAANLKRAAEQRAAIVEAIARGEQA' A
#
# COMPACT_ATOMS: atom_id res chain seq x y z
N MET A 1 -16.81 6.62 0.06
CA MET A 1 -15.94 7.75 0.46
C MET A 1 -14.49 7.33 0.22
N SER A 2 -13.94 7.66 -0.94
CA SER A 2 -12.61 7.21 -1.36
C SER A 2 -11.57 8.19 -0.81
N GLY A 3 -10.94 7.80 0.30
CA GLY A 3 -9.80 8.53 0.84
C GLY A 3 -8.70 8.64 -0.23
N LYS A 4 -8.04 9.78 -0.25
CA LYS A 4 -7.06 10.27 -1.26
C LYS A 4 -5.91 9.32 -1.62
N PHE A 5 -5.81 8.14 -0.98
CA PHE A 5 -4.85 7.09 -1.25
C PHE A 5 -5.54 5.73 -1.13
N GLU A 6 -5.92 5.16 -2.27
CA GLU A 6 -6.69 3.93 -2.33
C GLU A 6 -5.89 2.76 -1.75
N GLY A 7 -6.40 2.12 -0.69
CA GLY A 7 -5.73 1.02 0.00
C GLY A 7 -4.47 1.42 0.78
N VAL A 8 -4.25 2.69 1.09
CA VAL A 8 -3.15 3.13 1.97
C VAL A 8 -3.71 3.91 3.13
N ARG A 9 -3.36 3.48 4.34
CA ARG A 9 -3.85 4.10 5.58
C ARG A 9 -2.76 4.23 6.63
N PRO A 10 -2.80 5.29 7.45
CA PRO A 10 -2.02 5.32 8.69
C PRO A 10 -2.48 4.17 9.60
N ALA A 11 -1.54 3.33 10.01
CA ALA A 11 -1.82 2.20 10.91
C ALA A 11 -1.53 2.57 12.36
N SER A 12 -0.47 3.35 12.58
CA SER A 12 -0.03 3.84 13.88
C SER A 12 0.82 5.09 13.69
N GLU A 13 1.22 5.75 14.77
CA GLU A 13 2.05 6.97 14.76
C GLU A 13 3.40 6.80 14.04
N SER A 14 3.85 5.56 13.87
CA SER A 14 5.12 5.20 13.24
C SER A 14 4.98 4.20 12.09
N SER A 15 3.75 3.91 11.64
CA SER A 15 3.50 2.88 10.63
C SER A 15 2.40 3.23 9.66
N ILE A 16 2.62 2.89 8.39
CA ILE A 16 1.63 2.96 7.31
C ILE A 16 1.27 1.53 6.89
N GLU A 17 0.01 1.29 6.61
CA GLU A 17 -0.47 0.02 6.10
C GLU A 17 -0.99 0.18 4.67
N ILE A 18 -0.61 -0.78 3.84
CA ILE A 18 -1.01 -0.91 2.44
C ILE A 18 -1.84 -2.18 2.30
N SER A 19 -3.06 -2.05 1.79
CA SER A 19 -3.92 -3.17 1.41
C SER A 19 -4.01 -3.28 -0.13
N PHE A 20 -3.81 -4.50 -0.63
CA PHE A 20 -3.90 -4.82 -2.05
C PHE A 20 -4.51 -6.21 -2.23
N VAL A 21 -5.08 -6.47 -3.41
CA VAL A 21 -5.63 -7.78 -3.75
C VAL A 21 -4.58 -8.57 -4.50
N TYR A 22 -4.36 -9.81 -4.08
CA TYR A 22 -3.44 -10.73 -4.72
C TYR A 22 -4.07 -12.13 -4.72
N GLN A 23 -4.17 -12.74 -5.90
CA GLN A 23 -4.79 -14.06 -6.09
C GLN A 23 -6.19 -14.18 -5.45
N GLY A 24 -7.01 -13.13 -5.54
CA GLY A 24 -8.35 -13.10 -4.93
C GLY A 24 -8.37 -12.95 -3.40
N ARG A 25 -7.22 -12.75 -2.76
CA ARG A 25 -7.09 -12.50 -1.32
C ARG A 25 -6.68 -11.05 -1.06
N ILE A 26 -7.22 -10.47 0.02
CA ILE A 26 -6.78 -9.16 0.50
C ILE A 26 -5.50 -9.37 1.30
N CYS A 27 -4.38 -8.87 0.78
CA CYS A 27 -3.10 -8.85 1.45
C CYS A 27 -2.87 -7.47 2.07
N VAL A 28 -2.32 -7.49 3.27
CA VAL A 28 -2.06 -6.28 4.05
C VAL A 28 -0.59 -6.24 4.42
N ARG A 29 0.09 -5.16 4.02
CA ARG A 29 1.52 -4.95 4.26
C ARG A 29 1.72 -3.71 5.12
N ARG A 30 2.48 -3.86 6.20
CA ARG A 30 2.87 -2.74 7.07
C ARG A 30 4.26 -2.24 6.74
N LEU A 31 4.38 -0.93 6.63
CA LEU A 31 5.61 -0.19 6.44
C LEU A 31 5.94 0.53 7.76
N ARG A 32 7.13 0.28 8.30
CA ARG A 32 7.66 0.99 9.48
C ARG A 32 8.13 2.38 9.09
N MET A 33 7.19 3.28 8.85
CA MET A 33 7.46 4.68 8.57
C MET A 33 6.33 5.56 9.09
N LYS A 34 6.70 6.75 9.60
CA LYS A 34 5.72 7.71 10.12
C LYS A 34 4.70 8.08 9.04
N PRO A 35 3.39 8.16 9.37
CA PRO A 35 2.34 8.50 8.42
C PRO A 35 2.33 10.01 8.09
N THR A 36 3.39 10.49 7.45
CA THR A 36 3.48 11.85 6.91
C THR A 36 2.92 11.88 5.49
N ALA A 37 2.51 13.05 4.98
CA ALA A 37 1.98 13.18 3.63
C ALA A 37 2.93 12.64 2.54
N ALA A 38 4.24 12.87 2.68
CA ALA A 38 5.26 12.35 1.77
C ALA A 38 5.35 10.82 1.83
N ASN A 39 5.30 10.25 3.03
CA ASN A 39 5.35 8.81 3.23
C ASN A 39 4.06 8.13 2.75
N LEU A 40 2.89 8.75 2.94
CA LEU A 40 1.62 8.26 2.39
C LEU A 40 1.66 8.21 0.86
N LYS A 41 2.21 9.25 0.22
CA LYS A 41 2.44 9.24 -1.23
C LYS A 41 3.35 8.09 -1.65
N ARG A 42 4.49 7.93 -0.97
CA ARG A 42 5.44 6.83 -1.24
C ARG A 42 4.82 5.45 -1.05
N ALA A 43 3.98 5.28 -0.03
CA ALA A 43 3.24 4.04 0.20
C ALA A 43 2.21 3.77 -0.90
N ALA A 44 1.54 4.81 -1.42
CA ALA A 44 0.63 4.69 -2.55
C ALA A 44 1.37 4.29 -3.84
N GLU A 45 2.53 4.88 -4.10
CA GLU A 45 3.41 4.49 -5.22
C GLU A 45 3.88 3.04 -5.08
N GLN A 46 4.29 2.61 -3.88
CA GLN A 46 4.65 1.21 -3.62
C GLN A 46 3.48 0.26 -3.83
N ARG A 47 2.26 0.63 -3.40
CA ARG A 47 1.06 -0.15 -3.66
C ARG A 47 0.81 -0.31 -5.15
N ALA A 48 0.89 0.78 -5.91
CA ALA A 48 0.73 0.75 -7.36
C ALA A 48 1.75 -0.19 -8.01
N ALA A 49 3.03 -0.07 -7.66
CA ALA A 49 4.09 -0.94 -8.15
C ALA A 49 3.84 -2.43 -7.83
N ILE A 50 3.33 -2.75 -6.64
CA ILE A 50 2.96 -4.12 -6.25
C ILE A 50 1.81 -4.62 -7.14
N VAL A 51 0.73 -3.85 -7.28
CA VAL A 51 -0.42 -4.23 -8.10
C VAL A 51 -0.02 -4.40 -9.56
N GLU A 52 0.83 -3.52 -10.09
CA GLU A 52 1.36 -3.62 -11.43
C GLU A 52 2.25 -4.85 -11.61
N ALA A 53 3.14 -5.16 -10.66
CA ALA A 53 3.96 -6.37 -10.70
C ALA A 53 3.10 -7.65 -10.67
N ILE A 54 2.05 -7.66 -9.84
CA ILE A 54 1.05 -8.73 -9.79
C ILE A 54 0.35 -8.86 -11.16
N ALA A 55 -0.07 -7.75 -11.76
CA ALA A 55 -0.73 -7.73 -13.06
C ALA A 55 0.19 -8.22 -14.19
N ARG A 56 1.50 -7.92 -14.10
CA ARG A 56 2.53 -8.42 -15.03
C ARG A 56 2.90 -9.89 -14.80
N GLY A 57 2.51 -10.49 -13.68
CA GLY A 57 2.92 -11.84 -13.30
C GLY A 57 4.36 -11.94 -12.79
N GLU A 58 5.02 -10.80 -12.55
CA GLU A 58 6.33 -10.73 -11.91
C GLU A 58 6.15 -10.94 -10.40
N GLN A 59 6.07 -12.20 -10.00
CA GLN A 59 6.17 -12.59 -8.59
C GLN A 59 7.61 -12.29 -8.15
N ALA A 60 7.80 -11.42 -7.16
CA ALA A 60 9.08 -11.28 -6.46
C ALA A 60 9.25 -12.39 -5.41
#